data_AF-A0A1B9NL94-F1
#
_entry.id   AF-A0A1B9NL94-F1
#
_cell.length_a   1.000
_cell.length_b   1.000
_cell.length_c   1.000
_cell.angle_alpha   90.00
_cell.angle_beta   90.00
_cell.angle_gamma   90.00
#
_symmetry.space_group_name_H-M   'P 1'
#
loop_
_entity.id
_entity.type
_entity.pdbx_description
1 polymer ?
#
loop_
_entity_poly.entity_id
_entity_poly.type
_entity_poly.pdbx_seq_one_letter_code
_entity_poly.pdbx_strand_id
1 'polypeptide(L)'
;MAASTNLKTYRVYVLKQRKGGSEILSETRTNTTNFEIAKAAFWQLYHQHYDNKHLLLMTCNSKKINVYRYQSKTGDECYISADVELNNE
;
A
#
# COMPACT_ATOMS: atom_id res chain seq x y z
N MET A 1 -6.44 -34.03 8.02
CA MET A 1 -6.71 -32.66 8.51
C MET A 1 -5.78 -31.72 7.78
N ALA A 2 -6.21 -31.15 6.65
CA ALA A 2 -5.38 -30.22 5.89
C ALA A 2 -5.25 -28.93 6.69
N ALA A 3 -4.04 -28.62 7.18
CA ALA A 3 -3.74 -27.31 7.73
C ALA A 3 -4.05 -26.30 6.63
N SER A 4 -5.10 -25.50 6.82
CA SER A 4 -5.36 -24.33 5.99
C SER A 4 -4.20 -23.38 6.26
N THR A 5 -3.10 -23.53 5.51
CA THR A 5 -2.00 -22.59 5.51
C THR A 5 -2.64 -21.26 5.14
N ASN A 6 -2.82 -20.38 6.14
CA ASN A 6 -3.42 -19.08 5.95
C ASN A 6 -2.37 -18.25 5.18
N LEU A 7 -2.31 -18.47 3.87
CA LEU A 7 -1.32 -17.84 3.00
C LEU A 7 -1.62 -16.35 3.06
N LYS A 8 -0.72 -15.60 3.69
CA LYS A 8 -0.78 -14.14 3.76
C LYS A 8 -1.01 -13.61 2.36
N THR A 9 -2.05 -12.80 2.20
CA THR A 9 -2.39 -12.17 0.93
C THR A 9 -2.08 -10.68 1.04
N TYR A 10 -1.05 -10.24 0.34
CA TYR A 10 -0.66 -8.86 0.25
C TYR A 10 -1.34 -8.19 -0.95
N ARG A 11 -1.88 -6.99 -0.71
CA ARG A 11 -2.44 -6.14 -1.76
C ARG A 11 -1.85 -4.76 -1.65
N VAL A 12 -1.43 -4.21 -2.78
CA VAL A 12 -0.90 -2.85 -2.91
C VAL A 12 -1.79 -2.14 -3.91
N TYR A 13 -2.20 -0.92 -3.61
CA TYR A 13 -2.97 -0.10 -4.54
C TYR A 13 -2.92 1.38 -4.13
N VAL A 14 -3.08 2.25 -5.12
CA VAL A 14 -3.30 3.68 -4.91
C VAL A 14 -4.80 3.94 -4.82
N LEU A 15 -5.19 4.77 -3.87
CA LEU A 15 -6.55 5.28 -3.73
C LEU A 15 -6.56 6.80 -3.84
N LYS A 16 -7.56 7.34 -4.53
CA LYS A 16 -7.81 8.77 -4.70
C LYS A 16 -8.96 9.20 -3.79
N GLN A 17 -8.68 10.17 -2.92
CA GLN A 17 -9.68 10.80 -2.06
C GLN A 17 -10.55 11.75 -2.88
N ARG A 18 -11.87 11.58 -2.81
CA ARG A 18 -12.87 12.40 -3.49
C ARG A 18 -13.98 12.82 -2.52
N LYS A 19 -14.74 13.86 -2.87
CA LYS A 19 -15.94 14.24 -2.10
C LYS A 19 -16.93 13.05 -2.15
N GLY A 20 -17.17 12.42 -1.01
CA GLY A 20 -18.03 11.24 -0.91
C GLY A 20 -17.31 9.88 -0.82
N GLY A 21 -15.97 9.85 -0.72
CA GLY A 21 -15.26 8.61 -0.38
C GLY A 21 -13.85 8.51 -0.96
N SER A 22 -13.37 7.27 -1.08
CA SER A 22 -12.10 6.95 -1.72
C SER A 22 -12.34 6.04 -2.91
N GLU A 23 -11.64 6.28 -4.00
CA GLU A 23 -11.69 5.47 -5.21
C GLU A 23 -10.36 4.73 -5.36
N ILE A 24 -10.40 3.42 -5.55
CA ILE A 24 -9.19 2.63 -5.79
C ILE A 24 -8.85 2.74 -7.27
N LEU A 25 -7.61 3.11 -7.59
CA LEU A 25 -7.09 3.06 -8.95
C LEU A 25 -6.81 1.60 -9.30
N SER A 26 -7.80 0.93 -9.91
CA SER A 26 -7.78 -0.51 -10.20
C SER A 26 -6.55 -0.95 -11.00
N GLU A 27 -6.02 -0.07 -11.86
CA GLU A 27 -4.78 -0.30 -12.63
C GLU A 27 -3.52 -0.44 -11.77
N THR A 28 -3.53 0.11 -10.56
CA THR A 28 -2.39 0.03 -9.62
C THR A 28 -2.49 -1.16 -8.67
N ARG A 29 -3.56 -1.95 -8.76
CA ARG A 29 -3.86 -2.99 -7.79
C ARG A 29 -3.01 -4.24 -8.02
N THR A 30 -2.19 -4.57 -7.04
CA THR A 30 -1.47 -5.85 -6.94
C THR A 30 -2.19 -6.80 -5.98
N ASN A 31 -2.09 -8.11 -6.24
CA ASN A 31 -2.52 -9.17 -5.34
C ASN A 31 -1.50 -10.32 -5.39
N THR A 32 -0.83 -10.59 -4.28
CA THR A 32 0.25 -11.58 -4.22
C THR A 32 0.35 -12.19 -2.83
N THR A 33 0.84 -13.43 -2.73
CA THR A 33 1.15 -14.07 -1.45
C THR A 33 2.58 -13.82 -0.98
N ASN A 34 3.41 -13.19 -1.82
CA ASN A 34 4.81 -12.90 -1.52
C ASN A 34 5.00 -11.44 -1.13
N PHE A 35 5.54 -11.21 0.07
CA PHE A 35 5.81 -9.88 0.59
C PHE A 35 6.80 -9.10 -0.29
N GLU A 36 7.86 -9.74 -0.81
CA GLU A 36 8.87 -9.07 -1.63
C GLU A 36 8.28 -8.52 -2.92
N ILE A 37 7.34 -9.24 -3.54
CA ILE A 37 6.61 -8.77 -4.73
C ILE A 37 5.75 -7.55 -4.36
N ALA A 38 5.09 -7.58 -3.20
CA ALA A 38 4.28 -6.48 -2.73
C ALA A 38 5.13 -5.26 -2.32
N LYS A 39 6.30 -5.46 -1.72
CA LYS A 39 7.28 -4.42 -1.41
C LYS A 39 7.79 -3.76 -2.68
N ALA A 40 8.16 -4.54 -3.70
CA ALA A 40 8.57 -4.01 -5.00
C ALA A 40 7.46 -3.18 -5.65
N ALA A 41 6.22 -3.69 -5.65
CA ALA A 41 5.07 -2.96 -6.17
C ALA A 41 4.78 -1.66 -5.39
N PHE A 42 4.93 -1.68 -4.07
CA PHE A 42 4.79 -0.50 -3.23
C PHE A 42 5.80 0.57 -3.63
N TRP A 43 7.09 0.23 -3.71
CA TRP A 43 8.11 1.20 -4.10
C TRP A 43 7.95 1.68 -5.54
N GLN A 44 7.55 0.80 -6.46
CA GLN A 44 7.25 1.19 -7.84
C GLN A 44 6.11 2.24 -7.90
N LEU A 45 5.08 2.10 -7.07
CA LEU A 45 3.99 3.07 -6.98
C LEU A 45 4.41 4.32 -6.19
N TYR A 46 5.23 4.18 -5.15
CA TYR A 46 5.74 5.27 -4.34
C TYR A 46 6.45 6.34 -5.18
N HIS A 47 7.18 5.92 -6.21
CA HIS A 47 7.87 6.83 -7.14
C HIS A 47 6.97 7.42 -8.24
N GLN A 48 5.68 7.09 -8.29
CA GLN A 48 4.74 7.68 -9.24
C GLN A 48 4.34 9.10 -8.83
N HIS A 49 4.02 9.92 -9.82
CA HIS A 49 3.61 11.30 -9.62
C HIS A 49 2.10 11.38 -9.35
N TYR A 50 1.72 11.47 -8.08
CA TYR A 50 0.35 11.74 -7.65
C TYR A 50 0.25 12.99 -6.75
N ASP A 51 -0.95 13.55 -6.64
CA ASP A 51 -1.25 14.69 -5.77
C ASP A 51 -1.54 14.26 -4.32
N ASN A 52 -1.64 15.23 -3.41
CA ASN A 52 -1.94 15.00 -1.99
C ASN A 52 -3.30 14.35 -1.66
N LYS A 53 -4.17 14.17 -2.66
CA LYS A 53 -5.43 13.42 -2.54
C LYS A 53 -5.22 11.94 -2.77
N HIS A 54 -4.04 11.50 -3.19
CA HIS A 54 -3.75 10.10 -3.37
C HIS A 54 -3.09 9.52 -2.12
N LEU A 55 -3.41 8.26 -1.85
CA LEU A 55 -2.81 7.46 -0.79
C LEU A 55 -2.37 6.14 -1.41
N LEU A 56 -1.12 5.76 -1.18
CA LEU A 56 -0.60 4.43 -1.46
C LEU A 56 -0.85 3.55 -0.23
N LEU A 57 -1.52 2.42 -0.44
CA LEU A 57 -1.92 1.51 0.61
C LEU A 57 -1.36 0.12 0.35
N MET A 58 -0.73 -0.45 1.37
CA MET A 58 -0.37 -1.87 1.43
C MET A 58 -1.18 -2.54 2.53
N THR A 59 -1.76 -3.68 2.21
CA THR A 59 -2.53 -4.50 3.15
C THR A 59 -2.03 -5.93 3.16
N CYS A 60 -2.06 -6.59 4.33
CA CYS A 60 -1.92 -8.03 4.47
C CYS A 60 -3.23 -8.59 5.05
N ASN A 61 -3.83 -9.59 4.40
CA ASN A 61 -5.06 -10.23 4.89
C ASN A 61 -6.18 -9.23 5.23
N SER A 62 -6.30 -8.16 4.44
CA SER A 62 -7.24 -7.04 4.62
C SER A 62 -6.94 -6.09 5.79
N LYS A 63 -5.84 -6.29 6.53
CA LYS A 63 -5.30 -5.32 7.49
C LYS A 63 -4.34 -4.37 6.80
N LYS A 64 -4.42 -3.08 7.10
CA LYS A 64 -3.50 -2.07 6.58
C LYS A 64 -2.17 -2.20 7.32
N ILE A 65 -1.08 -2.37 6.58
CA ILE A 65 0.27 -2.53 7.14
C ILE A 65 1.18 -1.35 6.82
N ASN A 66 1.05 -0.75 5.63
CA ASN A 66 1.77 0.47 5.25
C ASN A 66 0.82 1.43 4.55
N VAL A 67 0.86 2.70 4.95
CA VAL A 67 0.04 3.79 4.39
C VAL A 67 0.93 4.98 4.10
N TYR A 68 0.98 5.40 2.84
CA TYR A 68 1.72 6.58 2.43
C TYR A 68 0.79 7.58 1.75
N ARG A 69 0.82 8.84 2.16
CA ARG A 69 0.14 9.95 1.46
C ARG A 69 1.12 10.62 0.53
N TYR A 70 0.77 10.72 -0.75
CA TYR A 70 1.62 11.44 -1.70
C TYR A 70 1.77 12.90 -1.27
N GLN A 71 2.97 13.46 -1.47
CA GLN A 71 3.34 14.81 -1.02
C GLN A 71 3.33 15.02 0.49
N SER A 72 3.18 13.96 1.30
CA SER A 72 3.45 14.05 2.73
C SER A 72 4.92 14.30 3.00
N LYS A 73 5.21 14.89 4.15
CA LYS A 73 6.54 15.28 4.61
C LYS A 73 6.88 14.59 5.92
N THR A 74 8.17 14.58 6.24
CA THR A 74 8.66 14.11 7.53
C THR A 74 7.91 14.80 8.67
N GLY A 75 7.21 14.01 9.48
CA GLY A 75 6.35 14.48 10.57
C GLY A 75 4.84 14.31 10.32
N ASP A 76 4.41 14.07 9.07
CA ASP A 76 3.02 13.71 8.79
C ASP A 76 2.74 12.25 9.19
N GLU A 77 1.54 11.98 9.71
CA GLU A 77 1.13 10.63 10.16
C GLU A 77 1.16 9.56 9.06
N CYS A 78 1.02 9.98 7.79
CA CYS A 78 1.03 9.10 6.62
C CYS A 78 2.31 9.27 5.78
N TYR A 79 3.40 9.76 6.38
CA TYR A 79 4.70 9.83 5.71
C TYR A 79 5.49 8.55 5.93
N ILE A 80 6.04 8.01 4.85
CA ILE A 80 6.94 6.85 4.84
C ILE A 80 8.20 7.31 4.12
N SER A 81 9.36 7.24 4.79
CA SER A 81 10.64 7.56 4.15
C SER A 81 11.03 6.47 3.17
N ALA A 82 11.69 6.81 2.06
CA ALA A 82 12.17 5.82 1.09
C ALA A 82 13.19 4.83 1.69
N ASP A 83 13.88 5.25 2.75
CA ASP A 83 14.89 4.44 3.46
C ASP A 83 14.31 3.57 4.58
N VAL A 84 12.98 3.61 4.82
CA VAL A 84 12.37 2.82 5.90
C VAL A 84 12.06 1.40 5.43
N GLU A 85 12.24 0.42 6.31
CA GLU A 85 11.73 -0.91 6.07
C GLU A 85 10.19 -0.92 6.15
N LEU A 86 9.54 -1.41 5.09
CA LEU A 86 8.09 -1.59 5.08
C LEU A 86 7.70 -2.68 6.07
N ASN A 87 6.63 -2.44 6.82
CA ASN A 87 6.10 -3.45 7.71
C ASN A 87 5.56 -4.63 6.90
N ASN A 88 5.86 -5.85 7.31
CA ASN A 88 5.35 -7.08 6.70
C ASN A 88 4.24 -7.74 7.52
N GLU A 89 3.97 -7.26 8.75
CA GLU A 89 2.78 -7.46 9.59
C GLU A 89 2.89 -6.75 10.95
#